data_AF-A0A399IAW6-F1
#
_entry.id   AF-A0A399IAW6-F1
#
_cell.length_a   1.000
_cell.length_b   1.000
_cell.length_c   1.000
_cell.angle_alpha   90.00
_cell.angle_beta   90.00
_cell.angle_gamma   90.00
#
_symmetry.space_group_name_H-M   'P 1'
#
loop_
_entity.id
_entity.type
_entity.pdbx_description
1 polymer ?
#
loop_
_entity_poly.entity_id
_entity_poly.type
_entity_poly.pdbx_seq_one_letter_code
_entity_poly.pdbx_strand_id
1 'polypeptide(L)'
;MNHSALISSCKNKLSELLSMVSATEQAVLNEDEGNRLVLDNINFFTKSFLLTLCANLETCIKEVIHSIGSDIDAKLTTANIPLNIVEWKYNTKNKKTQNSNIQEPFKICMSRKDVDDLVSGNVYRTKDAFLIVGVDLASDLPAWETWKELIQSIVTRRNNIVHHNDDASDLSFGDIKTYIRNIDAYLSFIDAACIR
;
A
#
# COMPACT_ATOMS: atom_id res chain seq x y z
N MET A 1 -16.85 -5.49 -1.93
CA MET A 1 -16.06 -6.71 -2.26
C MET A 1 -15.20 -6.50 -3.52
N ASN A 2 -14.50 -5.38 -3.61
CA ASN A 2 -13.60 -5.07 -4.73
C ASN A 2 -12.11 -5.15 -4.31
N HIS A 3 -11.82 -5.03 -3.00
CA HIS A 3 -10.45 -5.02 -2.48
C HIS A 3 -9.69 -6.34 -2.70
N SER A 4 -10.30 -7.52 -2.56
CA SER A 4 -9.58 -8.79 -2.78
C SER A 4 -9.18 -9.00 -4.24
N ALA A 5 -9.97 -8.47 -5.19
CA ALA A 5 -9.60 -8.45 -6.61
C ALA A 5 -8.42 -7.49 -6.87
N LEU A 6 -8.41 -6.33 -6.21
CA LEU A 6 -7.27 -5.39 -6.25
C LEU A 6 -6.00 -6.03 -5.68
N ILE A 7 -6.09 -6.66 -4.51
CA ILE A 7 -4.96 -7.37 -3.89
C ILE A 7 -4.46 -8.48 -4.83
N SER A 8 -5.34 -9.25 -5.45
CA SER A 8 -4.96 -10.26 -6.44
C SER A 8 -4.22 -9.64 -7.64
N SER A 9 -4.69 -8.49 -8.14
CA SER A 9 -4.00 -7.73 -9.19
C SER A 9 -2.61 -7.26 -8.75
N CYS A 10 -2.46 -6.78 -7.52
CA CYS A 10 -1.16 -6.41 -6.96
C CYS A 10 -0.21 -7.61 -6.89
N LYS A 11 -0.70 -8.77 -6.43
CA LYS A 11 0.09 -10.01 -6.35
C LYS A 11 0.57 -10.47 -7.72
N ASN A 12 -0.23 -10.30 -8.77
CA ASN A 12 0.21 -10.57 -10.15
C ASN A 12 1.38 -9.67 -10.55
N LYS A 13 1.32 -8.36 -10.24
CA LYS A 13 2.46 -7.44 -10.48
C LYS A 13 3.72 -7.84 -9.70
N LEU A 14 3.56 -8.37 -8.48
CA LEU A 14 4.68 -8.90 -7.69
C LEU A 14 5.27 -10.18 -8.32
N SER A 15 4.43 -11.05 -8.88
CA SER A 15 4.87 -12.25 -9.61
C SER A 15 5.63 -11.90 -10.89
N GLU A 16 5.17 -10.89 -11.63
CA GLU A 16 5.89 -10.33 -12.78
C GLU A 16 7.25 -9.76 -12.36
N LEU A 17 7.29 -8.97 -11.28
CA LEU A 17 8.54 -8.44 -10.72
C LEU A 17 9.48 -9.56 -10.29
N LEU A 18 8.97 -10.60 -9.65
CA LEU A 18 9.75 -11.78 -9.27
C LEU A 18 10.37 -12.47 -10.48
N SER A 19 9.60 -12.59 -11.57
CA SER A 19 10.05 -13.17 -12.83
C SER A 19 11.17 -12.34 -13.47
N MET A 20 11.03 -11.00 -13.47
CA MET A 20 12.08 -10.10 -13.95
C MET A 20 13.37 -10.22 -13.13
N VAL A 21 13.27 -10.20 -11.80
CA VAL A 21 14.44 -10.35 -10.92
C VAL A 21 15.14 -11.69 -11.17
N SER A 22 14.36 -12.76 -11.35
CA SER A 22 14.90 -14.10 -11.61
C SER A 22 15.60 -14.17 -12.97
N ALA A 23 15.01 -13.58 -14.02
CA ALA A 23 15.64 -13.50 -15.33
C ALA A 23 16.95 -12.68 -15.30
N THR A 24 16.96 -11.55 -14.58
CA THR A 24 18.16 -10.72 -14.41
C THR A 24 19.26 -11.45 -13.63
N GLU A 25 18.90 -12.16 -12.56
CA GLU A 25 19.85 -12.99 -11.81
C GLU A 25 20.46 -14.09 -12.69
N GLN A 26 19.65 -14.78 -13.50
CA GLN A 26 20.16 -15.79 -14.44
C GLN A 26 21.07 -15.17 -15.51
N ALA A 27 20.74 -13.98 -16.02
CA ALA A 27 21.58 -13.27 -16.98
C ALA A 27 22.97 -12.94 -16.40
N VAL A 28 23.05 -12.62 -15.11
CA VAL A 28 24.30 -12.40 -14.39
C VAL A 28 25.07 -13.69 -14.18
N LEU A 29 24.41 -14.79 -13.82
CA LEU A 29 25.06 -16.08 -13.55
C LEU A 29 25.60 -16.77 -14.82
N ASN A 30 24.98 -16.53 -15.98
CA ASN A 30 25.35 -17.22 -17.22
C ASN A 30 26.56 -16.60 -17.94
N GLU A 31 27.15 -15.51 -17.42
CA GLU A 31 28.38 -14.84 -17.91
C GLU A 31 28.50 -14.68 -19.44
N ASP A 32 27.37 -14.59 -20.14
CA ASP A 32 27.34 -14.43 -21.60
C ASP A 32 27.81 -13.02 -21.97
N GLU A 33 28.66 -12.88 -22.99
CA GLU A 33 29.22 -11.57 -23.41
C GLU A 33 28.11 -10.58 -23.80
N GLY A 34 26.92 -11.06 -24.18
CA GLY A 34 25.73 -10.27 -24.43
C GLY A 34 25.14 -9.57 -23.19
N ASN A 35 25.54 -9.94 -21.98
CA ASN A 35 24.97 -9.46 -20.72
C ASN A 35 25.87 -8.48 -19.94
N ARG A 36 26.95 -7.96 -20.55
CA ARG A 36 27.85 -6.98 -19.91
C ARG A 36 27.11 -5.78 -19.33
N LEU A 37 26.07 -5.29 -20.01
CA LEU A 37 25.23 -4.21 -19.49
C LEU A 37 24.63 -4.55 -18.11
N VAL A 38 24.18 -5.78 -17.91
CA VAL A 38 23.59 -6.22 -16.64
C VAL A 38 24.68 -6.39 -15.59
N LEU A 39 25.78 -7.05 -15.95
CA LEU A 39 26.92 -7.30 -15.07
C LEU A 39 27.55 -6.00 -14.55
N ASP A 40 27.77 -5.04 -15.43
CA ASP A 40 28.38 -3.75 -15.09
C ASP A 40 27.45 -2.85 -14.25
N ASN A 41 26.15 -3.19 -14.19
CA ASN A 41 25.12 -2.35 -13.56
C ASN A 41 24.26 -3.10 -12.53
N ILE A 42 24.77 -4.19 -11.92
CA ILE A 42 24.03 -5.00 -10.94
C ILE A 42 23.39 -4.12 -9.85
N ASN A 43 24.17 -3.20 -9.27
CA ASN A 43 23.67 -2.28 -8.25
C ASN A 43 22.46 -1.45 -8.73
N PHE A 44 22.51 -0.94 -9.96
CA PHE A 44 21.41 -0.18 -10.54
C PHE A 44 20.14 -1.03 -10.65
N PHE A 45 20.25 -2.29 -11.09
CA PHE A 45 19.12 -3.21 -11.16
C PHE A 45 18.57 -3.54 -9.77
N THR A 46 19.42 -3.85 -8.79
CA THR A 46 19.01 -4.10 -7.40
C THR A 46 18.25 -2.92 -6.81
N LYS A 47 18.77 -1.69 -6.98
CA LYS A 47 18.08 -0.46 -6.56
C LYS A 47 16.72 -0.33 -7.25
N SER A 48 16.69 -0.51 -8.57
CA SER A 48 15.46 -0.37 -9.37
C SER A 48 14.38 -1.37 -8.95
N PHE A 49 14.75 -2.62 -8.67
CA PHE A 49 13.81 -3.62 -8.19
C PHE A 49 13.26 -3.30 -6.80
N LEU A 50 14.10 -2.85 -5.87
CA LEU A 50 13.64 -2.44 -4.54
C LEU A 50 12.69 -1.24 -4.60
N LEU A 51 13.01 -0.23 -5.42
CA LEU A 51 12.16 0.93 -5.64
C LEU A 51 10.80 0.51 -6.22
N THR A 52 10.82 -0.34 -7.23
CA THR A 52 9.61 -0.86 -7.90
C THR A 52 8.76 -1.68 -6.93
N LEU A 53 9.39 -2.51 -6.10
CA LEU A 53 8.72 -3.30 -5.07
C LEU A 53 7.95 -2.42 -4.07
N CYS A 54 8.62 -1.41 -3.50
CA CYS A 54 7.97 -0.49 -2.58
C CYS A 54 6.87 0.35 -3.24
N ALA A 55 7.07 0.79 -4.50
CA ALA A 55 6.07 1.52 -5.25
C ALA A 55 4.81 0.68 -5.52
N ASN A 56 4.99 -0.61 -5.85
CA ASN A 56 3.88 -1.56 -6.01
C ASN A 56 3.11 -1.75 -4.71
N LEU A 57 3.81 -1.93 -3.58
CA LEU A 57 3.18 -2.03 -2.26
C LEU A 57 2.37 -0.77 -1.91
N GLU A 58 2.98 0.40 -2.06
CA GLU A 58 2.34 1.69 -1.73
C GLU A 58 1.10 1.93 -2.59
N THR A 59 1.20 1.70 -3.90
CA THR A 59 0.06 1.81 -4.83
C THR A 59 -1.04 0.84 -4.45
N CYS A 60 -0.70 -0.40 -4.10
CA CYS A 60 -1.69 -1.40 -3.71
C CYS A 60 -2.47 -0.98 -2.47
N ILE A 61 -1.78 -0.52 -1.42
CA ILE A 61 -2.40 -0.06 -0.18
C ILE A 61 -3.35 1.11 -0.47
N LYS A 62 -2.93 2.07 -1.29
CA LYS A 62 -3.76 3.22 -1.67
C LYS A 62 -5.02 2.79 -2.41
N GLU A 63 -4.91 1.88 -3.38
CA GLU A 63 -6.07 1.35 -4.11
C GLU A 63 -7.03 0.60 -3.19
N VAL A 64 -6.52 -0.21 -2.25
CA VAL A 64 -7.35 -0.93 -1.27
C VAL A 64 -8.11 0.03 -0.37
N ILE A 65 -7.43 1.01 0.23
CA ILE A 65 -8.06 1.99 1.13
C ILE A 65 -9.13 2.81 0.39
N HIS A 66 -8.80 3.29 -0.81
CA HIS A 66 -9.76 4.00 -1.65
C HIS A 66 -10.98 3.14 -2.00
N SER A 67 -10.76 1.85 -2.30
CA SER A 67 -11.85 0.91 -2.57
C SER A 67 -12.75 0.69 -1.36
N ILE A 68 -12.18 0.56 -0.16
CA ILE A 68 -12.97 0.41 1.07
C ILE A 68 -13.77 1.69 1.35
N GLY A 69 -13.14 2.87 1.21
CA GLY A 69 -13.82 4.16 1.33
C GLY A 69 -14.99 4.30 0.35
N SER A 70 -14.79 3.88 -0.89
CA SER A 70 -15.85 3.87 -1.92
C SER A 70 -17.00 2.91 -1.57
N ASP A 71 -16.68 1.71 -1.05
CA ASP A 71 -17.68 0.75 -0.59
C ASP A 71 -18.50 1.32 0.60
N ILE A 72 -17.85 2.06 1.51
CA ILE A 72 -18.51 2.76 2.63
C ILE A 72 -19.44 3.87 2.10
N ASP A 73 -18.97 4.70 1.17
CA ASP A 73 -19.78 5.77 0.58
C ASP A 73 -21.02 5.24 -0.15
N ALA A 74 -20.90 4.11 -0.85
CA ALA A 74 -22.03 3.45 -1.48
C ALA A 74 -23.07 2.99 -0.46
N LYS A 75 -22.62 2.44 0.69
CA LYS A 75 -23.50 2.05 1.80
C LYS A 75 -24.19 3.25 2.43
N LEU A 76 -23.46 4.34 2.67
CA LEU A 76 -24.02 5.59 3.22
C LEU A 76 -25.06 6.21 2.29
N THR A 77 -24.75 6.23 0.99
CA THR A 77 -25.68 6.72 -0.05
C THR A 77 -26.96 5.89 -0.07
N THR A 78 -26.84 4.56 0.03
CA THR A 78 -27.99 3.64 0.08
C THR A 78 -28.81 3.83 1.36
N ALA A 79 -28.16 4.07 2.49
CA ALA A 79 -28.83 4.34 3.77
C ALA A 79 -29.54 5.70 3.80
N ASN A 80 -29.23 6.60 2.86
CA ASN A 80 -29.83 7.92 2.70
C ASN A 80 -29.86 8.73 4.02
N ILE A 81 -28.74 8.69 4.76
CA ILE A 81 -28.62 9.37 6.05
C ILE A 81 -28.63 10.88 5.80
N PRO A 82 -29.57 11.65 6.37
CA PRO A 82 -29.62 13.10 6.15
C PRO A 82 -28.36 13.79 6.69
N LEU A 83 -27.66 14.59 5.87
CA LEU A 83 -26.46 15.31 6.30
C LEU A 83 -26.66 16.11 7.60
N ASN A 84 -27.84 16.75 7.73
CA ASN A 84 -28.19 17.58 8.87
C ASN A 84 -28.12 16.87 10.23
N ILE A 85 -28.41 15.56 10.30
CA ILE A 85 -28.35 14.83 11.58
C ILE A 85 -26.90 14.63 12.03
N VAL A 86 -26.00 14.42 11.08
CA VAL A 86 -24.56 14.25 11.31
C VAL A 86 -23.97 15.60 11.72
N GLU A 87 -24.28 16.67 10.97
CA GLU A 87 -23.82 18.02 11.30
C GLU A 87 -24.31 18.50 12.67
N TRP A 88 -25.59 18.28 13.01
CA TRP A 88 -26.12 18.64 14.33
C TRP A 88 -25.33 17.99 15.47
N LYS A 89 -24.91 16.72 15.30
CA LYS A 89 -24.21 15.97 16.35
C LYS A 89 -22.73 16.35 16.45
N TYR A 90 -22.04 16.52 15.33
CA TYR A 90 -20.57 16.64 15.28
C TYR A 90 -20.07 18.07 15.01
N ASN A 91 -20.90 18.96 14.45
CA ASN A 91 -20.52 20.34 14.13
C ASN A 91 -20.89 21.29 15.29
N THR A 92 -20.14 21.19 16.39
CA THR A 92 -20.42 21.89 17.67
C THR A 92 -20.22 23.41 17.64
N LYS A 93 -19.64 23.99 16.58
CA LYS A 93 -19.22 25.41 16.55
C LYS A 93 -20.14 26.36 15.75
N ASN A 94 -21.03 25.86 14.90
CA ASN A 94 -21.90 26.71 14.08
C ASN A 94 -23.38 26.33 14.24
N LYS A 95 -23.99 26.73 15.38
CA LYS A 95 -25.43 26.58 15.65
C LYS A 95 -26.32 27.55 14.86
N LYS A 96 -25.93 27.94 13.65
CA LYS A 96 -26.85 28.59 12.72
C LYS A 96 -27.25 27.50 11.73
N THR A 97 -28.49 27.07 11.82
CA THR A 97 -29.16 26.25 10.81
C THR A 97 -29.09 27.05 9.51
N GLN A 98 -28.00 26.91 8.75
CA GLN A 98 -27.96 27.43 7.41
C GLN A 98 -28.90 26.53 6.61
N ASN A 99 -29.84 27.14 5.89
CA ASN A 99 -30.81 26.45 5.02
C ASN A 99 -30.15 25.74 3.82
N SER A 100 -28.87 25.37 3.91
CA SER A 100 -28.14 24.65 2.88
C SER A 100 -28.53 23.18 2.94
N ASN A 101 -29.36 22.78 1.98
CA ASN A 101 -29.64 21.40 1.57
C ASN A 101 -30.23 20.46 2.65
N ILE A 102 -31.48 20.70 3.06
CA ILE A 102 -32.27 19.85 3.98
C ILE A 102 -32.40 18.38 3.51
N GLN A 103 -32.08 18.08 2.25
CA GLN A 103 -32.26 16.75 1.64
C GLN A 103 -30.97 16.09 1.15
N GLU A 104 -29.79 16.68 1.34
CA GLU A 104 -28.57 16.06 0.83
C GLU A 104 -28.16 14.86 1.72
N PRO A 105 -27.94 13.66 1.12
CA PRO A 105 -27.45 12.52 1.87
C PRO A 105 -25.99 12.74 2.26
N PHE A 106 -25.65 12.32 3.48
CA PHE A 106 -24.28 12.31 3.96
C PHE A 106 -23.39 11.41 3.09
N LYS A 107 -22.23 11.94 2.70
CA LYS A 107 -21.18 11.24 1.96
C LYS A 107 -19.82 11.63 2.54
N ILE A 108 -18.88 10.71 2.55
CA ILE A 108 -17.48 10.95 2.93
C ILE A 108 -16.74 11.54 1.72
N CYS A 109 -16.98 11.02 0.51
CA CYS A 109 -16.33 11.43 -0.74
C CYS A 109 -14.80 11.38 -0.66
N MET A 110 -14.24 10.28 -0.14
CA MET A 110 -12.79 10.12 -0.02
C MET A 110 -12.14 10.16 -1.41
N SER A 111 -11.36 11.19 -1.69
CA SER A 111 -10.68 11.34 -2.98
C SER A 111 -9.38 10.55 -3.00
N ARG A 112 -8.85 10.28 -4.20
CA ARG A 112 -7.52 9.68 -4.36
C ARG A 112 -6.44 10.52 -3.70
N LYS A 113 -6.57 11.85 -3.75
CA LYS A 113 -5.64 12.78 -3.11
C LYS A 113 -5.64 12.62 -1.59
N ASP A 114 -6.81 12.47 -0.98
CA ASP A 114 -6.90 12.23 0.47
C ASP A 114 -6.16 10.94 0.85
N VAL A 115 -6.29 9.89 0.04
CA VAL A 115 -5.56 8.62 0.27
C VAL A 115 -4.06 8.77 0.04
N ASP A 116 -3.63 9.52 -0.98
CA ASP A 116 -2.22 9.83 -1.24
C ASP A 116 -1.57 10.57 -0.06
N ASP A 117 -2.32 11.46 0.58
CA ASP A 117 -1.85 12.21 1.75
C ASP A 117 -1.82 11.34 3.01
N LEU A 118 -2.62 10.27 3.09
CA LEU A 118 -2.68 9.35 4.24
C LEU A 118 -1.62 8.25 4.17
N VAL A 119 -1.43 7.65 3.00
CA VAL A 119 -0.52 6.52 2.81
C VAL A 119 0.82 7.01 2.31
N SER A 120 1.88 6.64 3.02
CA SER A 120 3.24 6.69 2.49
C SER A 120 3.90 5.32 2.67
N GLY A 121 5.09 5.14 2.09
CA GLY A 121 5.89 3.95 2.34
C GLY A 121 6.11 3.60 3.83
N ASN A 122 5.77 4.46 4.78
CA ASN A 122 5.85 4.19 6.22
C ASN A 122 4.72 3.24 6.70
N VAL A 123 5.10 2.15 7.40
CA VAL A 123 4.17 1.11 7.86
C VAL A 123 3.21 1.60 8.96
N TYR A 124 3.62 2.56 9.79
CA TYR A 124 2.76 3.15 10.82
C TYR A 124 1.66 4.01 10.19
N ARG A 125 2.02 4.81 9.18
CA ARG A 125 1.04 5.60 8.42
C ARG A 125 0.05 4.70 7.69
N THR A 126 0.52 3.55 7.17
CA THR A 126 -0.35 2.53 6.60
C THR A 126 -1.38 2.03 7.61
N LYS A 127 -0.95 1.67 8.83
CA LYS A 127 -1.86 1.24 9.91
C LYS A 127 -2.93 2.30 10.20
N ASP A 128 -2.50 3.55 10.37
CA ASP A 128 -3.40 4.65 10.70
C ASP A 128 -4.40 4.93 9.56
N ALA A 129 -3.96 4.80 8.30
CA ALA A 129 -4.82 4.95 7.14
C ALA A 129 -5.89 3.85 7.04
N PHE A 130 -5.54 2.60 7.36
CA PHE A 130 -6.52 1.51 7.47
C PHE A 130 -7.51 1.73 8.62
N LEU A 131 -7.05 2.26 9.75
CA LEU A 131 -7.93 2.54 10.90
C LEU A 131 -9.01 3.58 10.55
N ILE A 132 -8.68 4.59 9.73
CA ILE A 132 -9.63 5.60 9.25
C ILE A 132 -10.79 4.95 8.49
N VAL A 133 -10.53 3.91 7.70
CA VAL A 133 -11.56 3.16 6.96
C VAL A 133 -12.14 1.98 7.75
N GLY A 134 -11.88 1.94 9.06
CA GLY A 134 -12.48 0.97 9.98
C GLY A 134 -11.79 -0.40 10.01
N VAL A 135 -10.58 -0.52 9.47
CA VAL A 135 -9.77 -1.74 9.50
C VAL A 135 -8.65 -1.60 10.53
N ASP A 136 -8.65 -2.46 11.54
CA ASP A 136 -7.60 -2.47 12.56
C ASP A 136 -6.58 -3.57 12.25
N LEU A 137 -5.47 -3.21 11.62
CA LEU A 137 -4.39 -4.16 11.34
C LEU A 137 -3.69 -4.67 12.61
N ALA A 138 -3.83 -3.97 13.73
CA ALA A 138 -3.21 -4.36 15.00
C ALA A 138 -4.15 -5.20 15.89
N SER A 139 -5.31 -5.64 15.36
CA SER A 139 -6.22 -6.51 16.10
C SER A 139 -5.58 -7.86 16.44
N ASP A 140 -4.70 -8.37 15.58
CA ASP A 140 -3.79 -9.48 15.86
C ASP A 140 -2.39 -8.92 16.11
N LEU A 141 -2.10 -8.63 17.38
CA LEU A 141 -0.87 -7.95 17.78
C LEU A 141 0.40 -8.75 17.42
N PRO A 142 0.49 -10.08 17.68
CA PRO A 142 1.66 -10.87 17.25
C PRO A 142 1.91 -10.84 15.73
N ALA A 143 0.87 -11.00 14.91
CA ALA A 143 1.02 -10.94 13.46
C ALA A 143 1.43 -9.54 13.00
N TRP A 144 0.81 -8.51 13.57
CA TRP A 144 1.13 -7.12 13.27
C TRP A 144 2.58 -6.78 13.58
N GLU A 145 3.10 -7.13 14.76
CA GLU A 145 4.47 -6.83 15.15
C GLU A 145 5.48 -7.46 14.18
N THR A 146 5.23 -8.70 13.76
CA THR A 146 6.04 -9.41 12.77
C THR A 146 6.08 -8.67 11.43
N TRP A 147 4.91 -8.29 10.91
CA TRP A 147 4.83 -7.60 9.62
C TRP A 147 5.36 -6.17 9.68
N LYS A 148 5.09 -5.47 10.77
CA LYS A 148 5.56 -4.11 11.03
C LYS A 148 7.07 -4.05 10.94
N GLU A 149 7.78 -4.90 11.66
CA GLU A 149 9.25 -4.93 11.66
C GLU A 149 9.80 -5.24 10.28
N LEU A 150 9.25 -6.26 9.62
CA LEU A 150 9.69 -6.70 8.31
C LEU A 150 9.50 -5.59 7.25
N ILE A 151 8.29 -5.05 7.12
CA ILE A 151 8.00 -4.02 6.13
C ILE A 151 8.76 -2.73 6.43
N GLN A 152 8.90 -2.36 7.71
CA GLN A 152 9.69 -1.20 8.11
C GLN A 152 11.16 -1.37 7.69
N SER A 153 11.74 -2.56 7.82
CA SER A 153 13.12 -2.81 7.40
C SER A 153 13.31 -2.61 5.89
N ILE A 154 12.40 -3.15 5.06
CA ILE A 154 12.44 -3.02 3.60
C ILE A 154 12.28 -1.55 3.18
N VAL A 155 11.31 -0.85 3.75
CA VAL A 155 11.04 0.56 3.46
C VAL A 155 12.22 1.44 3.88
N THR A 156 12.81 1.18 5.04
CA THR A 156 13.99 1.92 5.51
C THR A 156 15.14 1.76 4.54
N ARG A 157 15.39 0.52 4.07
CA ARG A 157 16.40 0.24 3.05
C ARG A 157 16.12 1.00 1.75
N ARG A 158 14.87 1.02 1.29
CA ARG A 158 14.45 1.82 0.14
C ARG A 158 14.72 3.31 0.35
N ASN A 159 14.36 3.85 1.51
CA ASN A 159 14.52 5.27 1.81
C ASN A 159 16.00 5.68 1.79
N ASN A 160 16.89 4.82 2.30
CA ASN A 160 18.33 5.06 2.24
C ASN A 160 18.84 5.12 0.78
N ILE A 161 18.39 4.20 -0.07
CA ILE A 161 18.72 4.21 -1.50
C ILE A 161 18.18 5.47 -2.20
N VAL A 162 16.96 5.92 -1.88
CA VAL A 162 16.35 7.12 -2.50
C VAL A 162 17.00 8.41 -2.02
N HIS A 163 17.13 8.58 -0.70
CA HIS A 163 17.48 9.87 -0.09
C HIS A 163 18.97 10.05 0.15
N HIS A 164 19.71 8.96 0.29
CA HIS A 164 21.16 8.99 0.55
C HIS A 164 21.97 8.45 -0.63
N ASN A 165 21.29 8.00 -1.71
CA ASN A 165 21.89 7.32 -2.84
C ASN A 165 22.78 6.13 -2.41
N ASP A 166 22.41 5.51 -1.27
CA ASP A 166 23.16 4.40 -0.70
C ASP A 166 23.33 3.31 -1.74
N ASP A 167 24.50 2.67 -1.72
CA ASP A 167 24.76 1.51 -2.53
C ASP A 167 23.88 0.34 -2.08
N ALA A 168 23.40 -0.47 -3.02
CA ALA A 168 22.65 -1.70 -2.77
C ALA A 168 23.53 -2.94 -2.98
N SER A 169 24.85 -2.78 -2.97
CA SER A 169 25.83 -3.86 -3.14
C SER A 169 25.82 -4.90 -2.02
N ASP A 170 25.26 -4.55 -0.86
CA ASP A 170 24.97 -5.47 0.25
C ASP A 170 23.71 -6.31 0.04
N LEU A 171 22.92 -6.05 -1.00
CA LEU A 171 21.72 -6.81 -1.36
C LEU A 171 21.96 -7.66 -2.60
N SER A 172 21.65 -8.94 -2.48
CA SER A 172 21.60 -9.87 -3.62
C SER A 172 20.22 -9.85 -4.28
N PHE A 173 20.13 -10.37 -5.52
CA PHE A 173 18.84 -10.68 -6.13
C PHE A 173 18.05 -11.71 -5.29
N GLY A 174 18.73 -12.60 -4.56
CA GLY A 174 18.14 -13.51 -3.58
C GLY A 174 17.35 -12.77 -2.49
N ASP A 175 17.91 -11.68 -1.96
CA ASP A 175 17.27 -10.84 -0.95
C ASP A 175 16.04 -10.13 -1.52
N ILE A 176 16.15 -9.58 -2.73
CA ILE A 176 15.02 -8.95 -3.42
C ILE A 176 13.87 -9.94 -3.64
N LYS A 177 14.15 -11.17 -4.10
CA LYS A 177 13.13 -12.21 -4.24
C LYS A 177 12.46 -12.54 -2.91
N THR A 178 13.23 -12.56 -1.82
CA THR A 178 12.70 -12.80 -0.46
C THR A 178 11.80 -11.64 -0.03
N TYR A 179 12.18 -10.40 -0.27
CA TYR A 179 11.35 -9.23 -0.01
C TYR A 179 10.04 -9.25 -0.81
N ILE A 180 10.08 -9.67 -2.07
CA ILE A 180 8.86 -9.81 -2.90
C ILE A 180 7.90 -10.82 -2.26
N ARG A 181 8.40 -11.99 -1.85
CA ARG A 181 7.57 -13.02 -1.20
C ARG A 181 7.00 -12.56 0.14
N ASN A 182 7.79 -11.85 0.93
CA ASN A 182 7.33 -11.30 2.20
C ASN A 182 6.24 -10.24 1.99
N ILE A 183 6.36 -9.40 0.96
CA ILE A 183 5.33 -8.42 0.62
C ILE A 183 4.06 -9.10 0.09
N ASP A 184 4.17 -10.17 -0.70
CA ASP A 184 3.00 -10.98 -1.12
C ASP A 184 2.26 -11.58 0.09
N ALA A 185 2.99 -12.13 1.05
CA ALA A 185 2.44 -12.65 2.28
C ALA A 185 1.82 -11.54 3.15
N TYR A 186 2.45 -10.36 3.23
CA TYR A 186 1.89 -9.19 3.90
C TYR A 186 0.58 -8.71 3.27
N LEU A 187 0.48 -8.71 1.93
CA LEU A 187 -0.77 -8.39 1.24
C LEU A 187 -1.87 -9.42 1.56
N SER A 188 -1.51 -10.68 1.76
CA SER A 188 -2.46 -11.72 2.21
C SER A 188 -2.97 -11.44 3.63
N PHE A 189 -2.09 -10.98 4.51
CA PHE A 189 -2.46 -10.56 5.87
C PHE A 189 -3.42 -9.35 5.84
N ILE A 190 -3.15 -8.35 4.98
CA ILE A 190 -4.06 -7.21 4.78
C ILE A 190 -5.42 -7.66 4.26
N ASP A 191 -5.46 -8.54 3.25
CA ASP A 191 -6.72 -9.04 2.68
C ASP A 191 -7.58 -9.72 3.77
N ALA A 192 -6.96 -10.59 4.58
CA ALA A 192 -7.63 -11.24 5.70
C ALA A 192 -8.20 -10.24 6.73
N ALA A 193 -7.47 -9.17 7.04
CA ALA A 193 -7.94 -8.12 7.94
C ALA A 193 -9.11 -7.29 7.36
N CYS A 194 -9.23 -7.22 6.03
CA CYS A 194 -10.29 -6.49 5.34
C CYS A 194 -11.60 -7.29 5.18
N ILE A 195 -11.57 -8.62 5.34
CA ILE A 195 -12.76 -9.47 5.33
C ILE A 195 -13.50 -9.29 6.67
N ARG A 196 -14.44 -8.34 6.70
CA ARG A 196 -15.44 -8.14 7.76
C ARG A 196 -16.85 -8.14 7.18
#